data_AF-A0A972L105-F1
#
_entry.id   AF-A0A972L105-F1
#
_cell.length_a   1.000
_cell.length_b   1.000
_cell.length_c   1.000
_cell.angle_alpha   90.00
_cell.angle_beta   90.00
_cell.angle_gamma   90.00
#
_symmetry.space_group_name_H-M   'P 1'
#
loop_
_entity.id
_entity.type
_entity.pdbx_description
1 polymer ?
#
loop_
_entity_poly.entity_id
_entity_poly.type
_entity_poly.pdbx_seq_one_letter_code
_entity_poly.pdbx_strand_id
1 'polypeptide(L)' 'MTYEERLQNVSVLGAAGKMGSGILLLTAVEMADLSLKPGNKGKSFVLNAIDVSPEGLSGLMKYL' A
#
# COMPACT_ATOMS: atom_id res chain seq x y z
N MET A 1 15.87 5.91 -10.03
CA MET A 1 14.71 5.20 -9.45
C MET A 1 15.08 3.78 -9.09
N THR A 2 15.63 3.61 -7.88
CA THR A 2 15.80 2.31 -7.22
C THR A 2 14.44 1.71 -6.87
N TYR A 3 14.44 0.46 -6.42
CA TYR A 3 13.22 -0.24 -6.06
C TYR A 3 12.49 0.44 -4.89
N GLU A 4 13.23 0.86 -3.86
CA GLU A 4 12.69 1.55 -2.68
C GLU A 4 12.11 2.91 -3.05
N GLU A 5 12.74 3.64 -3.98
CA GLU A 5 12.22 4.92 -4.48
C GLU A 5 10.87 4.76 -5.18
N ARG A 6 10.66 3.66 -5.92
CA ARG A 6 9.41 3.39 -6.64
C ARG A 6 8.24 3.06 -5.71
N LEU A 7 8.53 2.52 -4.52
CA LEU A 7 7.51 2.11 -3.56
C LEU A 7 7.21 3.15 -2.48
N GLN A 8 7.82 4.34 -2.51
CA GLN A 8 7.52 5.37 -1.50
C GLN A 8 6.15 6.04 -1.68
N ASN A 9 5.59 6.05 -2.89
CA ASN A 9 4.29 6.67 -3.16
C ASN A 9 3.51 5.81 -4.15
N VAL A 10 2.60 4.98 -3.64
CA VAL A 10 1.79 4.06 -4.45
C VAL A 10 0.33 4.36 -4.21
N SER A 11 -0.45 4.36 -5.29
CA SER A 11 -1.91 4.46 -5.22
C SER A 11 -2.52 3.25 -5.94
N VAL A 12 -3.42 2.54 -5.27
CA VAL A 12 -4.18 1.44 -5.86
C VAL A 12 -5.58 1.93 -6.17
N LEU A 13 -5.93 1.96 -7.46
CA LEU A 13 -7.25 2.32 -7.97
C LEU A 13 -8.11 1.05 -8.09
N GLY A 14 -9.34 1.10 -7.58
CA GLY A 14 -10.18 -0.10 -7.45
C GLY A 14 -9.74 -0.97 -6.26
N ALA A 15 -9.26 -0.34 -5.19
CA ALA A 15 -8.64 -1.00 -4.05
C ALA A 15 -9.58 -1.95 -3.28
N ALA A 16 -10.90 -1.74 -3.32
CA ALA A 16 -11.87 -2.63 -2.68
C ALA A 16 -12.26 -3.83 -3.55
N GLY A 17 -11.88 -3.84 -4.82
CA GLY A 17 -12.10 -4.98 -5.72
C GLY A 17 -11.27 -6.21 -5.35
N LYS A 18 -11.63 -7.38 -5.89
CA LYS A 18 -10.92 -8.65 -5.62
C LYS A 18 -9.41 -8.58 -5.91
N MET A 19 -9.03 -7.95 -7.02
CA MET A 19 -7.62 -7.81 -7.40
C MET A 19 -6.95 -6.66 -6.64
N GLY A 20 -7.61 -5.50 -6.57
CA GLY A 20 -7.05 -4.31 -5.92
C GLY A 20 -6.76 -4.53 -4.44
N SER A 21 -7.64 -5.24 -3.73
CA SER A 21 -7.45 -5.55 -2.31
C SER A 21 -6.23 -6.42 -2.05
N GLY A 22 -5.99 -7.42 -2.89
CA GLY A 22 -4.79 -8.27 -2.82
C GLY A 22 -3.51 -7.50 -3.15
N ILE A 23 -3.52 -6.69 -4.21
CA ILE A 23 -2.39 -5.83 -4.58
C ILE A 23 -2.06 -4.86 -3.44
N LEU A 24 -3.08 -4.22 -2.87
CA LEU A 24 -2.92 -3.27 -1.77
C LEU A 24 -2.28 -3.94 -0.55
N LEU A 25 -2.79 -5.08 -0.11
CA LEU A 25 -2.25 -5.81 1.03
C LEU A 25 -0.78 -6.22 0.81
N LEU A 26 -0.47 -6.85 -0.33
CA LEU A 26 0.89 -7.29 -0.62
C LEU A 26 1.86 -6.11 -0.76
N THR A 27 1.39 -5.00 -1.33
CA THR A 27 2.17 -3.76 -1.42
C THR A 27 2.41 -3.14 -0.04
N ALA A 28 1.41 -3.15 0.84
CA ALA A 28 1.56 -2.66 2.22
C ALA A 28 2.61 -3.46 3.00
N VAL A 29 2.59 -4.80 2.87
CA VAL A 29 3.59 -5.68 3.49
C VAL A 29 4.99 -5.39 2.97
N GLU A 30 5.17 -5.32 1.64
CA GLU A 30 6.49 -5.01 1.05
C GLU A 30 6.98 -3.62 1.47
N MET A 31 6.11 -2.60 1.45
CA MET A 31 6.45 -1.25 1.90
C MET A 31 6.85 -1.21 3.37
N ALA A 32 6.18 -1.98 4.23
CA ALA A 32 6.53 -2.10 5.64
C ALA A 32 7.94 -2.72 5.79
N ASP A 33 8.22 -3.83 5.12
CA ASP A 33 9.53 -4.49 5.14
C ASP A 33 10.65 -3.57 4.64
N LEU A 34 10.41 -2.81 3.58
CA LEU A 34 11.35 -1.81 3.08
C LEU A 34 11.56 -0.67 4.08
N SER A 35 10.50 -0.18 4.71
CA SER A 35 10.58 0.93 5.67
C SER A 35 11.42 0.60 6.91
N LEU A 36 11.45 -0.67 7.30
CA LEU A 36 12.22 -1.14 8.47
C LEU A 36 13.72 -1.30 8.19
N LYS A 37 14.16 -1.29 6.92
CA LYS A 37 15.58 -1.41 6.58
C LYS A 37 16.36 -0.19 7.10
N PRO A 38 17.55 -0.36 7.73
CA PRO A 38 18.35 0.76 8.23
C PRO A 38 18.66 1.84 7.17
N GLY A 39 18.88 1.44 5.91
CA GLY A 39 19.13 2.36 4.79
C GLY A 39 17.92 3.17 4.31
N ASN A 40 16.73 2.88 4.84
CA ASN A 40 15.49 3.59 4.54
C ASN A 40 14.97 4.41 5.73
N LYS A 41 15.73 4.48 6.84
CA LYS A 41 15.37 5.31 8.00
C LYS A 41 15.17 6.76 7.57
N GLY A 42 14.00 7.32 7.90
CA GLY A 42 13.61 8.69 7.55
C GLY A 42 12.95 8.85 6.18
N LYS A 43 12.84 7.79 5.36
CA LYS A 43 12.03 7.81 4.14
C LYS A 43 10.55 7.57 4.48
N SER A 44 9.65 8.18 3.70
CA SER A 44 8.21 8.01 3.85
C SER A 44 7.66 7.02 2.83
N PHE A 45 6.85 6.07 3.28
CA PHE A 45 6.18 5.08 2.44
C PHE A 45 4.67 5.30 2.55
N VAL A 46 4.06 5.83 1.50
CA VAL A 46 2.65 6.23 1.45
C VAL A 46 1.91 5.35 0.47
N LEU A 47 0.90 4.63 0.97
CA LEU A 47 0.02 3.78 0.19
C LEU A 47 -1.41 4.33 0.24
N ASN A 48 -1.94 4.74 -0.90
CA ASN A 48 -3.30 5.25 -1.02
C ASN A 48 -4.23 4.16 -1.60
N ALA A 49 -5.30 3.84 -0.87
CA ALA A 49 -6.38 3.00 -1.35
C ALA A 49 -7.50 3.89 -1.91
N ILE A 50 -7.84 3.73 -3.19
CA ILE A 50 -8.86 4.54 -3.85
C ILE A 50 -9.91 3.62 -4.46
N ASP A 51 -11.16 3.83 -4.07
CA ASP A 51 -12.31 3.11 -4.61
C ASP A 51 -13.57 3.99 -4.56
N VAL A 52 -14.58 3.65 -5.36
CA VAL A 52 -15.88 4.32 -5.37
C VAL A 52 -16.80 3.82 -4.26
N SER A 53 -16.49 2.67 -3.63
CA SER A 53 -17.27 2.11 -2.52
C SER A 53 -16.64 2.43 -1.16
N PRO A 54 -17.23 3.32 -0.35
CA PRO A 54 -16.80 3.58 1.02
C PRO A 54 -16.87 2.34 1.92
N GLU A 55 -17.89 1.50 1.74
CA GLU A 55 -18.07 0.25 2.50
C GLU A 55 -16.97 -0.75 2.16
N GLY A 56 -16.61 -0.86 0.88
CA GLY A 56 -15.52 -1.69 0.41
C GLY A 56 -14.18 -1.27 1.01
N LEU A 57 -13.89 0.04 0.98
CA LEU A 57 -12.69 0.60 1.62
C LEU A 57 -12.66 0.35 3.13
N SER A 58 -13.78 0.55 3.82
CA SER A 58 -13.90 0.28 5.25
C SER A 58 -13.67 -1.21 5.58
N GLY A 59 -14.09 -2.10 4.68
CA GLY A 59 -13.84 -3.53 4.77
C GLY A 59 -12.36 -3.92 4.71
N LEU A 60 -11.52 -3.13 4.04
CA LEU A 60 -10.08 -3.39 3.92
C LEU A 60 -9.37 -3.39 5.29
N MET A 61 -9.86 -2.58 6.23
CA MET A 61 -9.28 -2.43 7.58
C MET A 61 -9.36 -3.69 8.44
N LYS A 62 -10.06 -4.74 7.98
CA LYS A 62 -10.09 -6.02 8.69
C LYS A 62 -8.80 -6.83 8.52
N TYR A 63 -7.98 -6.49 7.54
CA TYR A 63 -6.77 -7.23 7.18
C TYR A 63 -5.56 -6.35 6.86
N LEU A 64 -5.72 -5.02 6.87
CA LEU A 64 -4.64 -4.04 6.90
C LEU A 64 -4.46 -3.55 8.35
#